data_AF-A0A0E9LTP6-F1
#
_entry.id   AF-A0A0E9LTP6-F1
#
_cell.length_a   1.000
_cell.length_b   1.000
_cell.length_c   1.000
_cell.angle_alpha   90.00
_cell.angle_beta   90.00
_cell.angle_gamma   90.00
#
_symmetry.space_group_name_H-M   'P 1'
#
loop_
_entity.id
_entity.type
_entity.pdbx_description
1 polymer ?
#
loop_
_entity_poly.entity_id
_entity_poly.type
_entity_poly.pdbx_seq_one_letter_code
_entity_poly.pdbx_strand_id
1 'polypeptide(L)'
;MLKYFKEISQIKYLIFYYQRLKWRIPVLLGLSAVVAVLDGLGLALFIPLFQVAESGDTASADLGKLDFVIDFFNYIGMSISIGNILLFMIIMFAFKGWWLLSVSIFRHRYA
;
A
#
# COMPACT_ATOMS: atom_id res chain seq x y z
N MET A 1 35.97 -3.28 3.98
CA MET A 1 34.66 -3.98 3.88
C MET A 1 33.88 -3.69 2.58
N LEU A 2 34.10 -2.56 1.89
CA LEU A 2 33.44 -2.21 0.61
C LEU A 2 34.05 -2.85 -0.66
N LYS A 3 35.21 -3.50 -0.57
CA LYS A 3 35.93 -4.06 -1.73
C LYS A 3 35.29 -5.35 -2.29
N TYR A 4 34.54 -6.08 -1.47
CA TYR A 4 34.00 -7.41 -1.81
C TYR A 4 32.73 -7.35 -2.69
N PHE A 5 31.93 -6.29 -2.59
CA PHE A 5 30.73 -6.09 -3.41
C PHE A 5 31.04 -5.66 -4.86
N LYS A 6 32.32 -5.47 -5.19
CA LYS A 6 32.78 -4.98 -6.50
C LYS A 6 32.76 -6.06 -7.60
N GLU A 7 32.68 -7.34 -7.24
CA GLU A 7 32.76 -8.50 -8.15
C GLU A 7 31.41 -8.88 -8.79
N ILE A 8 30.28 -8.38 -8.29
CA ILE A 8 28.95 -8.68 -8.86
C ILE A 8 28.63 -7.61 -9.91
N SER A 9 28.73 -7.98 -11.19
CA SER A 9 28.55 -7.06 -12.35
C SER A 9 27.26 -6.23 -12.27
N GLN A 10 26.17 -6.81 -11.75
CA GLN A 10 24.85 -6.18 -11.61
C GLN A 10 24.83 -5.04 -10.58
N ILE A 11 25.58 -5.18 -9.48
CA ILE A 11 25.63 -4.16 -8.42
C ILE A 11 26.41 -2.92 -8.90
N LYS A 12 27.34 -3.09 -9.83
CA LYS A 12 28.12 -2.01 -10.44
C LYS A 12 27.23 -1.02 -11.20
N TYR A 13 26.24 -1.52 -11.94
CA TYR A 13 25.26 -0.69 -12.62
C TYR A 13 24.35 0.04 -11.62
N LEU A 14 23.85 -0.67 -10.60
CA LEU A 14 23.07 -0.06 -9.53
C LEU A 14 23.81 1.09 -8.84
N ILE A 15 25.08 0.91 -8.49
CA ILE A 15 25.92 1.94 -7.87
C ILE A 15 26.16 3.12 -8.82
N PHE A 16 26.39 2.87 -10.11
CA PHE A 16 26.57 3.91 -11.12
C PHE A 16 25.32 4.79 -11.27
N TYR A 17 24.14 4.19 -11.37
CA TYR A 17 22.87 4.92 -11.43
C TYR A 17 22.55 5.64 -10.10
N TYR A 18 22.88 5.03 -8.96
CA TYR A 18 22.70 5.66 -7.65
C TYR A 18 23.54 6.93 -7.48
N GLN A 19 24.76 6.98 -8.04
CA GLN A 19 25.59 8.19 -8.02
C GLN A 19 25.01 9.33 -8.88
N ARG A 20 24.32 9.00 -9.98
CA ARG A 20 23.70 9.98 -10.88
C ARG A 20 22.36 10.50 -10.34
N LEU A 21 21.52 9.63 -9.76
CA LEU A 21 20.17 9.97 -9.28
C LEU A 21 20.08 10.33 -7.78
N LYS A 22 21.10 9.97 -6.97
CA LYS A 22 21.22 10.25 -5.53
C LYS A 22 19.89 10.09 -4.77
N TRP A 23 19.33 11.20 -4.28
CA TRP A 23 18.14 11.25 -3.43
C TRP A 23 16.83 10.86 -4.14
N ARG A 24 16.82 10.77 -5.47
CA ARG A 24 15.60 10.50 -6.24
C ARG A 24 15.15 9.03 -6.13
N ILE A 25 16.11 8.09 -6.10
CA ILE A 25 15.83 6.66 -6.00
C ILE A 25 15.12 6.29 -4.68
N PRO A 26 15.64 6.66 -3.50
CA PRO A 26 14.96 6.32 -2.24
C PRO A 26 13.59 7.00 -2.12
N VAL A 27 13.42 8.22 -2.64
CA VAL A 27 12.12 8.90 -2.67
C VAL A 27 11.13 8.14 -3.56
N LEU A 28 11.50 7.83 -4.80
CA LEU A 28 10.64 7.07 -5.72
C LEU A 28 10.29 5.67 -5.20
N LEU A 29 11.25 4.99 -4.57
CA LEU A 29 11.02 3.69 -3.91
C LEU A 29 10.05 3.84 -2.74
N GLY A 30 10.25 4.83 -1.87
CA GLY A 30 9.38 5.10 -0.74
C GLY A 30 7.96 5.40 -1.19
N LEU A 31 7.79 6.30 -2.17
CA LEU A 31 6.47 6.57 -2.73
C LEU A 31 5.85 5.32 -3.38
N SER A 32 6.61 4.55 -4.16
CA SER A 32 6.07 3.35 -4.81
C SER A 32 5.68 2.26 -3.80
N ALA A 33 6.44 2.13 -2.72
CA ALA A 33 6.13 1.21 -1.62
C ALA A 33 4.82 1.57 -0.93
N VAL A 34 4.56 2.85 -0.68
CA VAL A 34 3.28 3.31 -0.11
C VAL A 34 2.10 2.96 -1.03
N VAL A 35 2.23 3.16 -2.35
CA VAL A 35 1.19 2.73 -3.32
C VAL A 35 0.92 1.24 -3.21
N ALA A 36 1.98 0.43 -3.14
CA ALA A 36 1.87 -1.02 -3.08
C ALA A 36 1.21 -1.49 -1.77
N VAL A 37 1.55 -0.86 -0.63
CA VAL A 37 0.92 -1.15 0.67
C VAL A 37 -0.56 -0.78 0.66
N LEU A 38 -0.92 0.40 0.13
CA LEU A 38 -2.33 0.80 0.00
C LEU A 38 -3.09 -0.18 -0.89
N ASP A 39 -2.47 -0.71 -1.95
CA ASP A 39 -3.08 -1.74 -2.79
C ASP A 39 -3.29 -3.06 -2.02
N GLY A 40 -2.28 -3.51 -1.28
CA GLY A 40 -2.36 -4.71 -0.46
C GLY A 40 -3.44 -4.61 0.61
N LEU A 41 -3.61 -3.43 1.24
CA LEU A 41 -4.68 -3.16 2.19
C LEU A 41 -6.06 -3.21 1.52
N GLY A 42 -6.21 -2.61 0.34
CA GLY A 42 -7.45 -2.69 -0.43
C GLY A 42 -7.83 -4.11 -0.81
N LEU A 43 -6.84 -4.91 -1.20
CA LEU A 43 -7.05 -6.32 -1.52
C LEU A 43 -7.42 -7.14 -0.27
N ALA A 44 -6.79 -6.87 0.87
CA ALA A 44 -7.09 -7.54 2.13
C ALA A 44 -8.51 -7.27 2.63
N LEU A 45 -9.08 -6.09 2.35
CA LEU A 45 -10.45 -5.71 2.72
C LEU A 45 -11.54 -6.46 1.95
N PHE A 46 -11.19 -7.17 0.86
CA PHE A 46 -12.16 -8.05 0.21
C PHE A 46 -12.56 -9.24 1.10
N ILE A 47 -11.66 -9.74 1.96
CA ILE A 47 -11.99 -10.85 2.88
C ILE A 47 -13.12 -10.45 3.84
N PRO A 48 -13.03 -9.38 4.64
CA PRO A 48 -14.12 -8.96 5.52
C PRO A 48 -15.38 -8.57 4.74
N LEU A 49 -15.24 -7.99 3.55
CA LEU A 49 -16.38 -7.68 2.69
C LEU A 49 -17.17 -8.95 2.33
N PHE A 50 -16.48 -10.02 1.91
CA PHE A 50 -17.13 -11.28 1.58
C PHE A 50 -17.75 -11.95 2.81
N GLN A 51 -17.05 -11.95 3.94
CA GLN A 51 -17.58 -12.55 5.16
C GLN A 51 -18.87 -11.86 5.63
N VAL A 52 -18.91 -10.53 5.63
CA VAL A 52 -20.12 -9.76 6.01
C VAL A 52 -21.24 -9.94 4.98
N ALA A 53 -20.89 -10.07 3.69
CA ALA A 53 -21.87 -10.34 2.63
C ALA A 53 -22.49 -11.75 2.73
N GLU A 54 -21.72 -12.74 3.17
CA GLU A 54 -22.19 -14.13 3.32
C GLU A 54 -22.99 -14.34 4.61
N SER A 55 -22.51 -13.80 5.73
CA SER A 55 -23.12 -14.02 7.05
C SER A 55 -24.30 -13.10 7.35
N GLY A 56 -24.43 -11.96 6.65
CA GLY A 56 -25.54 -11.00 6.82
C GLY A 56 -25.58 -10.29 8.18
N ASP A 57 -24.73 -10.70 9.13
CA ASP A 57 -24.63 -10.15 10.47
C ASP A 57 -23.19 -9.79 10.82
N THR A 58 -23.04 -8.58 11.34
CA THR A 58 -21.76 -7.87 11.50
C THR A 58 -21.02 -8.26 12.79
N ALA A 59 -21.73 -8.92 13.71
CA ALA A 59 -21.23 -9.31 15.04
C ALA A 59 -20.64 -10.73 15.10
N SER A 60 -20.82 -11.54 14.05
CA SER A 60 -20.49 -12.98 14.08
C SER A 60 -19.39 -13.39 13.09
N ALA A 61 -18.85 -12.45 12.31
CA ALA A 61 -17.76 -12.74 11.39
C ALA A 61 -16.44 -12.87 12.17
N ASP A 62 -16.06 -14.11 12.50
CA ASP A 62 -14.73 -14.42 13.02
C ASP A 62 -13.69 -14.14 11.94
N LEU A 63 -13.14 -12.94 12.01
CA LEU A 63 -12.16 -12.41 11.08
C LEU A 63 -10.74 -12.89 11.42
N GLY A 64 -10.56 -13.59 12.55
CA GLY A 64 -9.29 -14.10 13.03
C GLY A 64 -8.20 -13.02 13.04
N LYS A 65 -7.21 -13.12 12.13
CA LYS A 65 -6.11 -12.15 12.04
C LYS A 65 -6.53 -10.77 11.49
N LEU A 66 -7.76 -10.64 10.98
CA LEU A 66 -8.32 -9.40 10.45
C LEU A 66 -9.07 -8.58 11.50
N ASP A 67 -9.01 -8.94 12.78
CA ASP A 67 -9.53 -8.14 13.90
C ASP A 67 -8.99 -6.70 13.91
N PHE A 68 -7.77 -6.48 13.41
CA PHE A 68 -7.21 -5.14 13.23
C PHE A 68 -8.09 -4.24 12.34
N VAL A 69 -8.76 -4.81 11.33
CA VAL A 69 -9.71 -4.07 10.50
C VAL A 69 -10.93 -3.69 11.32
N ILE A 70 -11.44 -4.60 12.17
CA ILE A 70 -12.57 -4.33 13.04
C ILE A 70 -12.23 -3.19 14.02
N ASP A 71 -11.08 -3.29 14.67
CA ASP A 71 -10.58 -2.28 15.62
C ASP A 71 -10.43 -0.91 14.95
N PHE A 72 -9.93 -0.87 13.70
CA PHE A 72 -9.81 0.37 12.95
C PHE A 72 -11.17 1.01 12.66
N PHE A 73 -12.18 0.22 12.24
CA PHE A 73 -13.53 0.69 11.99
C PHE A 73 -14.25 1.15 13.28
N ASN A 74 -14.05 0.45 14.39
CA ASN A 74 -14.56 0.85 15.70
C ASN A 74 -13.89 2.13 16.20
N TYR A 75 -12.58 2.30 15.99
CA TYR A 75 -11.84 3.50 16.37
C TYR A 75 -12.34 4.76 15.64
N ILE A 76 -12.70 4.63 14.36
CA ILE A 76 -13.30 5.72 13.57
C ILE A 76 -14.81 5.88 13.81
N GLY A 77 -15.41 5.05 14.69
CA GLY A 77 -16.82 5.12 15.05
C GLY A 77 -17.80 4.63 13.97
N MET A 78 -17.33 3.85 13.00
CA MET A 78 -18.17 3.27 11.95
C MET A 78 -18.52 1.82 12.27
N SER A 79 -19.80 1.47 12.12
CA SER A 79 -20.21 0.06 12.12
C SER A 79 -19.64 -0.66 10.90
N ILE A 80 -19.22 -1.92 11.07
CA ILE A 80 -18.76 -2.76 9.97
C ILE A 80 -19.98 -3.20 9.19
N SER A 81 -20.22 -2.61 8.04
CA SER A 81 -21.28 -3.03 7.12
C SER A 81 -20.70 -3.12 5.72
N ILE A 82 -21.36 -3.88 4.84
CA ILE A 82 -20.95 -4.00 3.43
C ILE A 82 -20.78 -2.61 2.81
N GLY A 83 -21.78 -1.73 3.00
CA GLY A 83 -21.76 -0.36 2.48
C GLY A 83 -20.58 0.46 3.01
N ASN A 84 -20.28 0.37 4.30
CA ASN A 84 -19.18 1.13 4.90
C ASN A 84 -17.81 0.62 4.45
N ILE A 85 -17.64 -0.70 4.28
CA ILE A 85 -16.40 -1.26 3.72
C ILE A 85 -16.21 -0.80 2.28
N LEU A 86 -17.24 -0.87 1.43
CA LEU A 86 -17.16 -0.38 0.05
C LEU A 86 -16.82 1.12 -0.01
N LEU A 87 -17.48 1.94 0.81
CA LEU A 87 -17.21 3.37 0.87
C LEU A 87 -15.76 3.64 1.27
N PHE A 88 -15.27 2.94 2.29
CA PHE A 88 -13.88 3.04 2.73
C PHE A 88 -12.92 2.63 1.62
N MET A 89 -13.19 1.55 0.89
CA MET A 89 -12.38 1.13 -0.26
C MET A 89 -12.34 2.22 -1.34
N ILE A 90 -13.48 2.83 -1.69
CA ILE A 90 -13.53 3.92 -2.67
C ILE A 90 -12.63 5.08 -2.23
N ILE A 91 -12.74 5.51 -0.96
CA ILE A 91 -11.91 6.59 -0.41
C ILE A 91 -10.43 6.21 -0.44
N MET A 92 -10.09 4.99 -0.04
CA MET A 92 -8.72 4.50 0.00
C MET A 92 -8.11 4.39 -1.41
N PHE A 93 -8.86 3.89 -2.40
CA PHE A 93 -8.41 3.82 -3.80
C PHE A 93 -8.29 5.21 -4.44
N ALA A 94 -9.19 6.15 -4.10
CA ALA A 94 -9.06 7.54 -4.52
C ALA A 94 -7.80 8.19 -3.93
N PHE A 95 -7.54 7.97 -2.64
CA PHE A 95 -6.32 8.43 -1.97
C PHE A 95 -5.04 7.82 -2.59
N LYS A 96 -5.07 6.52 -2.89
CA LYS A 96 -3.99 5.84 -3.65
C LYS A 96 -3.75 6.52 -5.01
N GLY A 97 -4.82 6.88 -5.73
CA GLY A 97 -4.74 7.60 -7.00
C GLY A 97 -3.97 8.93 -6.88
N TRP A 98 -4.22 9.69 -5.81
CA TRP A 98 -3.48 10.93 -5.55
C TRP A 98 -1.98 10.69 -5.30
N TRP A 99 -1.64 9.63 -4.57
CA TRP A 99 -0.25 9.26 -4.34
C TRP A 99 0.44 8.75 -5.63
N LEU A 100 -0.29 8.00 -6.47
CA LEU A 100 0.19 7.58 -7.79
C LEU A 100 0.49 8.78 -8.69
N LEU A 101 -0.35 9.82 -8.67
CA LEU A 101 -0.09 11.07 -9.40
C LEU A 101 1.20 11.73 -8.92
N SER A 102 1.45 11.74 -7.60
CA SER A 102 2.69 12.27 -7.03
C SER A 102 3.92 11.51 -7.52
N VAL A 103 3.85 10.16 -7.55
CA VAL A 103 4.89 9.31 -8.15
C VAL A 103 5.10 9.63 -9.63
N SER A 104 4.00 9.76 -10.37
CA SER A 104 4.02 10.02 -11.82
C SER A 104 4.68 11.35 -12.14
N ILE A 105 4.33 12.42 -11.43
CA ILE A 105 4.91 13.76 -11.60
C ILE A 105 6.40 13.75 -11.26
N PHE A 106 6.79 13.10 -10.16
CA PHE A 106 8.19 13.00 -9.76
C PHE A 106 9.01 12.21 -10.78
N ARG A 107 8.42 11.16 -11.37
CA ARG A 107 9.06 10.42 -12.46
C ARG A 107 9.24 11.30 -13.69
N HIS A 108 8.22 12.03 -14.13
CA HIS A 108 8.28 12.80 -15.38
C HIS A 108 9.17 14.05 -15.31
N ARG A 109 9.27 14.70 -14.14
CA ARG A 109 10.15 15.87 -13.96
C ARG A 109 11.65 15.53 -13.85
N TYR A 110 11.99 14.27 -13.56
CA TYR A 110 13.33 13.90 -13.15
C TYR A 110 13.92 12.65 -13.83
N ALA A 111 13.18 12.05 -14.78
CA ALA A 111 13.65 11.05 -15.73
C ALA A 111 14.14 11.73 -17.02
#